data_AF-A0A397E520-F1
#
_entry.id   AF-A0A397E520-F1
#
_cell.length_a   1.000
_cell.length_b   1.000
_cell.length_c   1.000
_cell.angle_alpha   90.00
_cell.angle_beta   90.00
_cell.angle_gamma   90.00
#
_symmetry.space_group_name_H-M   'P 1'
#
loop_
_entity.id
_entity.type
_entity.pdbx_description
1 polymer ?
#
loop_
_entity_poly.entity_id
_entity_poly.type
_entity_poly.pdbx_seq_one_letter_code
_entity_poly.pdbx_strand_id
1 'polypeptide(L)'
;SAKQNENDDNKVYIADAIKLAEALVELNWDNRGLQVLETLQRKIAAGTPEWTDQFIVSYGLDYLAMKMPEPSPFSIEHFYKSFDKASRFCEVILKILLSLSHFASGIDAITQTLGLVDRLALCFHTDNADVKKSTLQILGIICYNSAEGHASVVHSFGQYMEAKGERVRYGLVIV
;
A
#
# COMPACT_ATOMS: atom_id res chain seq x y z
N SER A 1 9.84 39.72 -1.01
CA SER A 1 9.05 39.09 0.05
C SER A 1 8.16 37.95 -0.45
N ALA A 2 7.40 38.05 -1.55
CA ALA A 2 6.56 36.94 -2.05
C ALA A 2 7.35 35.65 -2.40
N LYS A 3 8.44 35.76 -3.17
CA LYS A 3 9.31 34.62 -3.53
C LYS A 3 10.00 33.93 -2.34
N GLN A 4 10.11 34.60 -1.20
CA GLN A 4 10.71 34.04 0.01
C GLN A 4 9.67 33.22 0.79
N ASN A 5 8.41 33.66 0.83
CA ASN A 5 7.30 32.90 1.42
C ASN A 5 6.99 31.64 0.62
N GLU A 6 6.89 31.71 -0.72
CA GLU A 6 6.61 30.53 -1.56
C GLU A 6 7.70 29.45 -1.41
N ASN A 7 8.96 29.87 -1.25
CA ASN A 7 10.07 28.94 -1.01
C ASN A 7 10.06 28.32 0.39
N ASP A 8 9.55 29.03 1.41
CA ASP A 8 9.46 28.49 2.78
C ASP A 8 8.28 27.53 2.90
N ASP A 9 7.13 27.89 2.32
CA ASP A 9 5.94 27.03 2.27
C ASP A 9 6.21 25.72 1.54
N ASN A 10 6.95 25.78 0.41
CA ASN A 10 7.32 24.58 -0.32
C ASN A 10 8.32 23.70 0.47
N LYS A 11 9.27 24.29 1.19
CA LYS A 11 10.19 23.54 2.07
C LYS A 11 9.46 22.85 3.22
N VAL A 12 8.52 23.54 3.86
CA VAL A 12 7.69 22.97 4.93
C VAL A 12 6.83 21.84 4.39
N TYR A 13 6.26 22.01 3.20
CA TYR A 13 5.45 20.99 2.52
C TYR A 13 6.25 19.72 2.17
N ILE A 14 7.47 19.86 1.67
CA ILE A 14 8.36 18.72 1.37
C ILE A 14 8.84 18.05 2.67
N ALA A 15 9.15 18.81 3.72
CA ALA A 15 9.54 18.26 5.02
C ALA A 15 8.41 17.46 5.69
N ASP A 16 7.15 17.78 5.40
CA ASP A 16 5.97 17.02 5.85
C ASP A 16 5.95 15.60 5.27
N ALA A 17 6.38 15.42 4.01
CA ALA A 17 6.47 14.09 3.38
C ALA A 17 7.44 13.18 4.11
N ILE A 18 8.61 13.72 4.49
CA ILE A 18 9.66 12.99 5.21
C ILE A 18 9.15 12.58 6.60
N LYS A 19 8.55 13.51 7.34
CA LYS A 19 8.00 13.24 8.68
C LYS A 19 6.91 12.17 8.64
N LEU A 20 6.06 12.18 7.61
CA LEU A 20 5.03 11.16 7.45
C LEU A 20 5.64 9.79 7.08
N ALA A 21 6.71 9.75 6.29
CA ALA A 21 7.43 8.50 6.04
C ALA A 21 8.09 7.96 7.33
N GLU A 22 8.74 8.80 8.12
CA GLU A 22 9.34 8.42 9.41
C GLU A 22 8.30 7.92 10.43
N ALA A 23 7.11 8.54 10.46
CA ALA A 23 6.02 8.10 11.33
C ALA A 23 5.55 6.67 11.01
N LEU A 24 5.82 6.16 9.81
CA LEU A 24 5.48 4.77 9.44
C LEU A 24 6.40 3.74 10.11
N VAL A 25 7.60 4.14 10.54
CA VAL A 25 8.53 3.22 11.23
C VAL A 25 7.90 2.71 12.53
N GLU A 26 7.29 3.61 13.30
CA GLU A 26 6.60 3.30 14.56
C GLU A 26 5.13 2.90 14.38
N LEU A 27 4.68 2.69 13.14
CA LEU A 27 3.30 2.33 12.86
C LEU A 27 2.96 0.97 13.47
N ASN A 28 1.87 0.94 14.24
CA ASN A 28 1.32 -0.26 14.84
C ASN A 28 -0.14 -0.47 14.39
N TRP A 29 -0.59 -1.71 14.48
CA TRP A 29 -1.97 -2.10 14.19
C TRP A 29 -2.89 -1.68 15.35
N ASP A 30 -3.13 -0.38 15.45
CA ASP A 30 -3.99 0.24 16.47
C ASP A 30 -4.72 1.47 15.90
N ASN A 31 -5.55 2.12 16.72
CA ASN A 31 -6.30 3.30 16.32
C ASN A 31 -5.40 4.50 15.99
N ARG A 32 -4.21 4.62 16.60
CA ARG A 32 -3.28 5.72 16.35
C ARG A 32 -2.59 5.52 15.00
N GLY A 33 -2.12 4.31 14.71
CA GLY A 33 -1.57 3.94 13.42
C GLY A 33 -2.58 4.14 12.30
N LEU A 34 -3.85 3.76 12.52
CA LEU A 34 -4.91 4.02 11.55
C LEU A 34 -5.07 5.52 11.25
N GLN A 35 -5.02 6.39 12.25
CA GLN A 35 -5.10 7.85 12.05
C GLN A 35 -3.91 8.39 11.25
N VAL A 36 -2.70 7.85 11.47
CA VAL A 36 -1.50 8.20 10.68
C VAL A 36 -1.72 7.81 9.23
N LEU A 37 -2.19 6.59 8.97
CA LEU A 37 -2.48 6.12 7.61
C LEU A 37 -3.57 6.94 6.93
N GLU A 38 -4.67 7.27 7.61
CA GLU A 38 -5.73 8.09 7.03
C GLU A 38 -5.25 9.52 6.71
N THR A 39 -4.33 10.05 7.52
CA THR A 39 -3.70 11.35 7.24
C THR A 39 -2.79 11.26 6.02
N LEU A 40 -1.97 10.22 5.94
CA LEU A 40 -1.11 9.96 4.78
C LEU A 40 -1.92 9.77 3.50
N GLN A 41 -3.03 9.01 3.56
CA GLN A 41 -3.92 8.81 2.43
C GLN A 41 -4.49 10.13 1.90
N ARG A 42 -4.97 11.01 2.79
CA ARG A 42 -5.46 12.34 2.40
C ARG A 42 -4.35 13.19 1.78
N LYS A 43 -3.14 13.13 2.33
CA LYS A 43 -1.98 13.89 1.86
C LYS A 43 -1.53 13.46 0.48
N ILE A 44 -1.43 12.15 0.21
CA ILE A 44 -1.09 11.63 -1.12
C ILE A 44 -2.20 11.94 -2.13
N ALA A 45 -3.47 11.76 -1.74
CA ALA A 45 -4.60 12.01 -2.64
C ALA A 45 -4.73 13.48 -3.07
N ALA A 46 -4.32 14.42 -2.22
CA ALA A 46 -4.24 15.86 -2.52
C ALA A 46 -2.82 16.33 -2.88
N GLY A 47 -1.87 15.41 -2.95
CA GLY A 47 -0.45 15.70 -3.07
C GLY A 47 -0.05 16.12 -4.48
N THR A 48 1.16 16.67 -4.60
CA THR A 48 1.78 16.98 -5.89
C THR A 48 2.81 15.91 -6.24
N PRO A 49 3.22 15.78 -7.51
CA PRO A 49 4.28 14.84 -7.89
C PRO A 49 5.55 14.99 -7.05
N GLU A 50 5.97 16.22 -6.76
CA GLU A 50 7.19 16.49 -5.99
C GLU A 50 7.09 16.00 -4.54
N TRP A 51 5.91 16.13 -3.94
CA TRP A 51 5.65 15.61 -2.59
C TRP A 51 5.67 14.09 -2.57
N THR A 52 5.03 13.47 -3.56
CA THR A 52 5.00 12.01 -3.73
C THR A 52 6.39 11.45 -3.95
N ASP A 53 7.20 12.09 -4.80
CA ASP A 53 8.59 11.72 -5.03
C ASP A 53 9.40 11.80 -3.75
N GLN A 54 9.24 12.88 -2.97
CA GLN A 54 9.93 12.99 -1.68
C GLN A 54 9.51 11.88 -0.70
N PHE A 55 8.22 11.56 -0.62
CA PHE A 55 7.72 10.48 0.23
C PHE A 55 8.34 9.13 -0.17
N ILE A 56 8.40 8.84 -1.47
CA ILE A 56 9.00 7.60 -2.01
C ILE A 56 10.50 7.54 -1.72
N VAL A 57 11.25 8.60 -2.01
CA VAL A 57 12.71 8.67 -1.76
C VAL A 57 13.04 8.56 -0.27
N SER A 58 12.10 8.91 0.61
CA SER A 58 12.24 8.78 2.07
C SER A 58 11.84 7.39 2.58
N TYR A 59 11.81 6.37 1.72
CA TYR A 59 11.44 4.97 2.03
C TYR A 59 10.00 4.80 2.54
N GLY A 60 9.11 5.77 2.27
CA GLY A 60 7.74 5.73 2.77
C GLY A 60 6.95 4.50 2.29
N LEU A 61 7.16 4.08 1.04
CA LEU A 61 6.51 2.89 0.50
C LEU A 61 7.08 1.59 1.08
N ASP A 62 8.41 1.51 1.27
CA ASP A 62 9.05 0.36 1.93
C ASP A 62 8.51 0.19 3.36
N TYR A 63 8.42 1.28 4.12
CA TYR A 63 7.85 1.24 5.46
C TYR A 63 6.37 0.82 5.45
N LEU A 64 5.57 1.29 4.48
CA LEU A 64 4.19 0.80 4.32
C LEU A 64 4.14 -0.70 4.02
N ALA A 65 4.98 -1.19 3.12
CA ALA A 65 5.04 -2.60 2.74
C ALA A 65 5.38 -3.49 3.94
N MET A 66 6.29 -3.04 4.82
CA MET A 66 6.65 -3.74 6.06
C MET A 66 5.50 -3.81 7.08
N LYS A 67 4.50 -2.93 6.97
CA LYS A 67 3.35 -2.86 7.90
C LYS A 67 2.08 -3.52 7.36
N MET A 68 2.11 -3.98 6.11
CA MET A 68 1.07 -4.81 5.53
C MET A 68 0.95 -6.16 6.26
N PRO A 69 -0.16 -6.90 6.08
CA PRO A 69 -0.40 -8.16 6.78
C PRO A 69 0.76 -9.15 6.72
N GLU A 70 0.92 -9.90 7.80
CA GLU A 70 1.87 -11.00 7.88
C GLU A 70 1.25 -12.33 7.42
N PRO A 71 2.07 -13.25 6.88
CA PRO A 71 1.57 -14.57 6.50
C PRO A 71 0.92 -15.27 7.69
N SER A 72 -0.33 -15.68 7.52
CA SER A 72 -1.09 -16.31 8.60
C SER A 72 -2.08 -17.35 8.06
N PRO A 73 -2.30 -18.47 8.79
CA PRO A 73 -3.37 -19.41 8.49
C PRO A 73 -4.77 -18.79 8.65
N PHE A 74 -4.91 -17.66 9.34
CA PHE A 74 -6.18 -17.01 9.66
C PHE A 74 -6.44 -15.76 8.80
N SER A 75 -7.72 -15.41 8.61
CA SER A 75 -8.09 -14.15 7.94
C SER A 75 -7.61 -12.95 8.75
N ILE A 76 -7.48 -11.78 8.12
CA ILE A 76 -7.00 -10.54 8.77
C ILE A 76 -7.79 -10.25 10.05
N GLU A 77 -9.12 -10.37 10.01
CA GLU A 77 -10.02 -10.18 11.15
C GLU A 77 -9.71 -11.15 12.30
N HIS A 78 -9.35 -12.39 11.97
CA HIS A 78 -9.12 -13.45 12.94
C HIS A 78 -7.67 -13.48 13.45
N PHE A 79 -6.71 -12.98 12.67
CA PHE A 79 -5.32 -12.87 13.09
C PHE A 79 -5.13 -11.66 14.02
N TYR A 80 -5.72 -10.52 13.67
CA TYR A 80 -5.68 -9.29 14.46
C TYR A 80 -6.93 -9.11 15.35
N LYS A 81 -7.38 -10.17 16.04
CA LYS A 81 -8.60 -10.16 16.88
C LYS A 81 -8.66 -9.04 17.91
N SER A 82 -7.52 -8.57 18.40
CA SER A 82 -7.41 -7.48 19.38
C SER A 82 -7.72 -6.10 18.76
N PHE A 83 -7.84 -6.01 17.44
CA PHE A 83 -8.08 -4.78 16.71
C PHE A 83 -9.23 -4.95 15.71
N ASP A 84 -10.42 -4.48 16.10
CA ASP A 84 -11.66 -4.60 15.33
C ASP A 84 -11.60 -3.92 13.95
N LYS A 85 -10.67 -2.99 13.76
CA LYS A 85 -10.46 -2.24 12.52
C LYS A 85 -9.33 -2.79 11.65
N ALA A 86 -8.89 -4.02 11.87
CA ALA A 86 -7.82 -4.65 11.10
C ALA A 86 -8.04 -4.59 9.57
N SER A 87 -9.25 -4.94 9.09
CA SER A 87 -9.56 -4.88 7.66
C SER A 87 -9.57 -3.45 7.14
N ARG A 88 -10.02 -2.49 7.97
CA ARG A 88 -10.00 -1.06 7.64
C ARG A 88 -8.57 -0.53 7.55
N PHE A 89 -7.66 -1.01 8.38
CA PHE A 89 -6.23 -0.68 8.31
C PHE A 89 -5.65 -1.06 6.95
N CYS A 90 -5.91 -2.30 6.50
CA CYS A 90 -5.54 -2.74 5.15
C CYS A 90 -6.21 -1.88 4.07
N GLU A 91 -7.51 -1.61 4.19
CA GLU A 91 -8.25 -0.80 3.23
C GLU A 91 -7.59 0.58 3.03
N VAL A 92 -7.13 1.22 4.10
CA VAL A 92 -6.45 2.53 4.01
C VAL A 92 -5.09 2.40 3.34
N ILE A 93 -4.30 1.37 3.65
CA ILE A 93 -3.03 1.11 2.94
C ILE A 93 -3.29 0.92 1.44
N LEU A 94 -4.29 0.11 1.07
CA LEU A 94 -4.63 -0.10 -0.35
C LEU A 94 -5.07 1.22 -1.01
N LYS A 95 -5.83 2.07 -0.33
CA LYS A 95 -6.17 3.41 -0.85
C LYS A 95 -4.96 4.31 -1.01
N ILE A 96 -3.95 4.21 -0.14
CA ILE A 96 -2.68 4.92 -0.31
C ILE A 96 -1.99 4.46 -1.59
N LEU A 97 -1.86 3.15 -1.81
CA LEU A 97 -1.24 2.59 -3.02
C LEU A 97 -2.00 2.99 -4.29
N LEU A 98 -3.33 2.97 -4.26
CA LEU A 98 -4.15 3.47 -5.37
C LEU A 98 -3.91 4.96 -5.62
N SER A 99 -3.80 5.77 -4.57
CA SER A 99 -3.53 7.21 -4.72
C SER A 99 -2.12 7.46 -5.29
N LEU A 100 -1.12 6.68 -4.87
CA LEU A 100 0.23 6.71 -5.44
C LEU A 100 0.24 6.33 -6.92
N SER A 101 -0.61 5.39 -7.34
CA SER A 101 -0.69 4.96 -8.75
C SER A 101 -1.17 6.03 -9.73
N HIS A 102 -1.67 7.17 -9.23
CA HIS A 102 -1.97 8.33 -10.07
C HIS A 102 -0.70 9.08 -10.53
N PHE A 103 0.44 8.83 -9.90
CA PHE A 103 1.73 9.43 -10.20
C PHE A 103 2.64 8.39 -10.86
N ALA A 104 3.37 8.77 -11.91
CA ALA A 104 4.28 7.86 -12.62
C ALA A 104 5.34 7.27 -11.67
N SER A 105 5.95 8.11 -10.84
CA SER A 105 6.90 7.67 -9.81
C SER A 105 6.28 6.73 -8.78
N GLY A 106 4.99 6.90 -8.47
CA GLY A 106 4.26 5.99 -7.60
C GLY A 106 4.03 4.62 -8.24
N ILE A 107 3.71 4.55 -9.54
CA ILE A 107 3.61 3.29 -10.28
C ILE A 107 4.97 2.58 -10.29
N ASP A 108 6.05 3.29 -10.62
CA ASP A 108 7.41 2.74 -10.63
C ASP A 108 7.77 2.19 -9.24
N ALA A 109 7.53 2.97 -8.19
CA ALA A 109 7.80 2.54 -6.82
C ALA A 109 6.98 1.30 -6.42
N ILE A 110 5.68 1.25 -6.74
CA ILE A 110 4.82 0.09 -6.45
C ILE A 110 5.31 -1.16 -7.16
N THR A 111 5.75 -1.05 -8.41
CA THR A 111 6.22 -2.22 -9.17
C THR A 111 7.62 -2.70 -8.73
N GLN A 112 8.44 -1.82 -8.17
CA GLN A 112 9.83 -2.11 -7.78
C GLN A 112 10.03 -2.42 -6.29
N THR A 113 9.05 -2.11 -5.43
CA THR A 113 9.17 -2.35 -3.98
C THR A 113 9.18 -3.84 -3.67
N LEU A 114 10.28 -4.30 -3.09
CA LEU A 114 10.48 -5.72 -2.77
C LEU A 114 9.43 -6.24 -1.80
N GLY A 115 8.84 -7.40 -2.13
CA GLY A 115 7.87 -8.09 -1.26
C GLY A 115 6.50 -7.42 -1.17
N LEU A 116 6.28 -6.26 -1.81
CA LEU A 116 4.97 -5.59 -1.79
C LEU A 116 3.87 -6.47 -2.41
N VAL A 117 4.18 -7.16 -3.51
CA VAL A 117 3.23 -8.05 -4.20
C VAL A 117 2.81 -9.23 -3.32
N ASP A 118 3.76 -9.86 -2.63
CA ASP A 118 3.48 -10.95 -1.69
C ASP A 118 2.57 -10.46 -0.55
N ARG A 119 2.85 -9.27 -0.01
CA ARG A 119 2.05 -8.63 1.05
C ARG A 119 0.64 -8.23 0.56
N LEU A 120 0.53 -7.78 -0.69
CA LEU A 120 -0.76 -7.50 -1.33
C LEU A 120 -1.60 -8.76 -1.50
N ALA A 121 -0.99 -9.88 -1.90
CA ALA A 121 -1.71 -11.16 -1.99
C ALA A 121 -2.30 -11.58 -0.64
N LEU A 122 -1.61 -11.31 0.47
CA LEU A 122 -2.13 -11.56 1.82
C LEU A 122 -3.33 -10.69 2.20
N CYS A 123 -3.44 -9.48 1.64
CA CYS A 123 -4.62 -8.62 1.83
C CYS A 123 -5.90 -9.25 1.25
N PHE A 124 -5.76 -10.24 0.37
CA PHE A 124 -6.89 -11.00 -0.16
C PHE A 124 -7.55 -11.91 0.90
N HIS A 125 -6.82 -12.26 1.97
CA HIS A 125 -7.28 -13.18 3.00
C HIS A 125 -8.09 -12.46 4.10
N THR A 126 -9.26 -11.98 3.72
CA THR A 126 -10.18 -11.19 4.54
C THR A 126 -11.62 -11.54 4.20
N ASP A 127 -12.56 -11.27 5.09
CA ASP A 127 -13.98 -11.36 4.79
C ASP A 127 -14.52 -10.08 4.11
N ASN A 128 -13.72 -9.01 4.10
CA ASN A 128 -14.09 -7.71 3.53
C ASN A 128 -13.96 -7.68 1.99
N ALA A 129 -15.09 -7.53 1.31
CA ALA A 129 -15.16 -7.49 -0.16
C ALA A 129 -14.46 -6.25 -0.78
N ASP A 130 -14.47 -5.10 -0.10
CA ASP A 130 -13.84 -3.87 -0.59
C ASP A 130 -12.32 -3.97 -0.55
N VAL A 131 -11.77 -4.64 0.48
CA VAL A 131 -10.34 -4.94 0.59
C VAL A 131 -9.91 -5.88 -0.54
N LYS A 132 -10.68 -6.94 -0.82
CA LYS A 132 -10.43 -7.84 -1.97
C LYS A 132 -10.45 -7.10 -3.30
N LYS A 133 -11.46 -6.26 -3.52
CA LYS A 133 -11.60 -5.47 -4.75
C LYS A 133 -10.41 -4.52 -4.93
N SER A 134 -10.06 -3.76 -3.90
CA SER A 134 -8.95 -2.80 -3.96
C SER A 134 -7.60 -3.50 -4.16
N THR A 135 -7.42 -4.68 -3.54
CA THR A 135 -6.25 -5.53 -3.74
C THR A 135 -6.12 -5.94 -5.21
N LEU A 136 -7.19 -6.46 -5.81
CA LEU A 136 -7.18 -6.85 -7.24
C LEU A 136 -6.92 -5.67 -8.17
N GLN A 137 -7.41 -4.47 -7.84
CA GLN A 137 -7.14 -3.26 -8.63
C GLN A 137 -5.65 -2.92 -8.65
N ILE A 138 -4.97 -2.94 -7.50
CA ILE A 138 -3.54 -2.65 -7.41
C ILE A 138 -2.71 -3.72 -8.13
N LEU A 139 -3.07 -4.99 -7.95
CA LEU A 139 -2.41 -6.09 -8.66
C LEU A 139 -2.57 -5.95 -10.18
N GLY A 140 -3.77 -5.54 -10.64
CA GLY A 140 -4.01 -5.23 -12.05
C GLY A 140 -3.13 -4.09 -12.57
N ILE A 141 -2.94 -3.02 -11.78
CA ILE A 141 -2.01 -1.93 -12.10
C ILE A 141 -0.58 -2.46 -12.23
N ILE A 142 -0.13 -3.31 -11.31
CA ILE A 142 1.20 -3.91 -11.35
C ILE A 142 1.37 -4.78 -12.60
N CYS A 143 0.43 -5.67 -12.89
CA CYS A 143 0.44 -6.53 -14.07
C CYS A 143 0.47 -5.74 -15.38
N TYR A 144 -0.26 -4.63 -15.45
CA TYR A 144 -0.33 -3.79 -16.65
C TYR A 144 0.97 -3.02 -16.90
N ASN A 145 1.64 -2.54 -15.85
CA ASN A 145 2.80 -1.67 -15.97
C ASN A 145 4.15 -2.40 -15.95
N SER A 146 4.20 -3.66 -15.48
CA SER A 146 5.46 -4.41 -15.39
C SER A 146 5.29 -5.89 -15.69
N ALA A 147 6.08 -6.42 -16.63
CA ALA A 147 6.13 -7.85 -16.92
C ALA A 147 6.71 -8.66 -15.75
N GLU A 148 7.71 -8.11 -15.05
CA GLU A 148 8.25 -8.69 -13.82
C GLU A 148 7.21 -8.64 -12.69
N GLY A 149 6.48 -7.53 -12.59
CA GLY A 149 5.34 -7.37 -11.69
C GLY A 149 4.27 -8.43 -11.96
N HIS A 150 3.89 -8.66 -13.22
CA HIS A 150 2.97 -9.73 -13.60
C HIS A 150 3.48 -11.12 -13.17
N ALA A 151 4.76 -11.43 -13.43
CA ALA A 151 5.35 -12.70 -13.00
C ALA A 151 5.33 -12.84 -11.47
N SER A 152 5.60 -11.77 -10.74
CA SER A 152 5.52 -11.72 -9.28
C SER A 152 4.09 -11.97 -8.79
N VAL A 153 3.06 -11.32 -9.38
CA VAL A 153 1.66 -11.55 -9.01
C VAL A 153 1.27 -13.01 -9.21
N VAL A 154 1.62 -13.61 -10.36
CA VAL A 154 1.35 -15.03 -10.63
C VAL A 154 2.06 -15.92 -9.59
N HIS A 155 3.31 -15.61 -9.25
CA HIS A 155 4.07 -16.35 -8.25
C HIS A 155 3.45 -16.25 -6.85
N SER A 156 3.17 -15.05 -6.37
CA SER A 156 2.61 -14.79 -5.03
C SER A 156 1.25 -15.46 -4.85
N PHE A 157 0.39 -15.42 -5.88
CA PHE A 157 -0.90 -16.12 -5.83
C PHE A 157 -0.76 -17.64 -5.95
N GLY A 158 0.23 -18.14 -6.71
CA GLY A 158 0.60 -19.54 -6.72
C GLY A 158 0.93 -20.05 -5.31
N GLN A 159 1.85 -19.36 -4.63
CA GLN A 159 2.23 -19.68 -3.26
C GLN A 159 1.07 -19.55 -2.27
N TYR A 160 0.24 -18.51 -2.42
CA TYR A 160 -0.97 -18.34 -1.61
C TYR A 160 -1.92 -19.55 -1.73
N MET A 161 -2.14 -20.05 -2.95
CA MET A 161 -2.99 -21.23 -3.18
C MET A 161 -2.39 -22.51 -2.58
N GLU A 162 -1.08 -22.72 -2.73
CA GLU A 162 -0.39 -23.89 -2.17
C GLU A 162 -0.40 -23.88 -0.63
N ALA A 163 -0.23 -22.71 -0.02
CA ALA A 163 -0.26 -22.55 1.44
C ALA A 163 -1.66 -22.71 2.06
N LYS A 164 -2.72 -22.51 1.28
CA LYS A 164 -4.12 -22.53 1.76
C LYS A 164 -4.94 -23.73 1.33
N GLY A 165 -4.53 -24.43 0.27
CA GLY A 165 -5.31 -25.54 -0.29
C GLY A 165 -6.63 -25.11 -0.96
N GLU A 166 -6.92 -23.81 -1.02
CA GLU A 166 -8.11 -23.26 -1.69
C GLU A 166 -7.75 -22.79 -3.10
N ARG A 167 -8.35 -23.43 -4.11
CA ARG A 167 -8.22 -23.00 -5.51
C ARG A 167 -9.04 -21.73 -5.74
N VAL A 168 -8.43 -20.56 -5.65
CA VAL A 168 -9.06 -19.34 -6.15
C VAL A 168 -8.97 -19.33 -7.68
N ARG A 169 -10.09 -19.55 -8.37
CA ARG A 169 -10.14 -19.59 -9.84
C ARG A 169 -10.04 -18.17 -10.39
N TYR A 170 -8.84 -17.75 -10.81
CA TYR A 170 -8.60 -16.46 -11.50
C TYR A 170 -8.41 -16.55 -13.01
N GLY A 171 -8.86 -17.63 -13.64
CA GLY A 171 -8.79 -17.80 -15.10
C GLY A 171 -9.57 -16.76 -15.93
N LEU A 172 -10.07 -15.69 -15.31
CA LEU A 172 -10.78 -14.59 -15.98
C LEU A 172 -10.16 -13.20 -15.75
N VAL A 173 -9.14 -13.04 -14.89
CA VAL A 173 -8.47 -11.74 -14.64
C VAL A 173 -7.11 -11.65 -15.34
N ILE A 174 -6.58 -12.77 -15.81
CA ILE A 174 -5.37 -12.85 -16.64
C ILE A 174 -5.79 -13.20 -18.06
N VAL A 175 -6.23 -12.19 -18.81
CA VAL A 175 -6.30 -12.23 -20.29
C VAL A 175 -5.74 -10.92 -20.81
#